data_AF-A0A9X6AEQ1-F1
#
_entry.id   AF-A0A9X6AEQ1-F1
#
_cell.length_a   1.000
_cell.length_b   1.000
_cell.length_c   1.000
_cell.angle_alpha   90.00
_cell.angle_beta   90.00
_cell.angle_gamma   90.00
#
_symmetry.space_group_name_H-M   'P 1'
#
loop_
_entity.id
_entity.type
_entity.pdbx_description
1 polymer ?
#
loop_
_entity_poly.entity_id
_entity_poly.type
_entity_poly.pdbx_seq_one_letter_code
_entity_poly.pdbx_strand_id
1 'polypeptide(L)' 'MYGDPATIRKILTELGDTWAIVGLSSNERRAAYGVADVLQRYGKRIVPVHPKAETVHGEKGYP' A
#
# COMPACT_ATOMS: atom_id res chain seq x y z
N MET A 1 18.91 3.91 -14.92
CA MET A 1 17.74 3.15 -15.41
C MET A 1 17.03 2.59 -14.19
N TYR A 2 16.11 3.36 -13.61
CA TYR A 2 15.33 2.94 -12.44
C TYR A 2 14.08 2.19 -12.92
N GLY A 3 13.57 1.28 -12.09
CA GLY A 3 12.30 0.61 -12.36
C GLY A 3 12.38 -0.47 -13.44
N ASP A 4 13.39 -1.33 -13.40
CA ASP A 4 13.43 -2.55 -14.22
C ASP A 4 12.10 -3.35 -14.06
N PRO A 5 11.35 -3.61 -15.14
CA PRO A 5 10.04 -4.25 -15.06
C PRO A 5 10.07 -5.64 -14.41
N ALA A 6 11.15 -6.41 -14.59
CA ALA A 6 11.29 -7.73 -13.98
C ALA A 6 11.40 -7.63 -12.46
N THR A 7 12.19 -6.67 -11.98
CA THR A 7 12.31 -6.36 -10.55
C THR A 7 10.98 -5.88 -9.95
N ILE A 8 10.26 -4.99 -10.64
CA ILE A 8 8.93 -4.52 -10.20
C ILE A 8 7.95 -5.68 -10.07
N ARG A 9 7.86 -6.54 -11.10
CA ARG A 9 6.98 -7.71 -11.08
C ARG A 9 7.32 -8.62 -9.91
N LYS A 10 8.60 -8.96 -9.72
CA LYS A 10 9.05 -9.82 -8.62
C LYS A 10 8.63 -9.25 -7.26
N ILE A 11 8.81 -7.95 -7.04
CA ILE A 11 8.40 -7.29 -5.80
C ILE A 11 6.88 -7.36 -5.60
N LEU A 12 6.10 -7.09 -6.65
CA LEU A 12 4.64 -7.06 -6.54
C LEU A 12 4.00 -8.44 -6.41
N THR A 13 4.59 -9.49 -6.99
CA THR A 13 3.94 -10.82 -7.09
C THR A 13 4.60 -11.91 -6.27
N GLU A 14 5.87 -11.78 -5.90
CA GLU A 14 6.65 -12.87 -5.29
C GLU A 14 7.27 -12.50 -3.93
N LEU A 15 7.37 -11.21 -3.60
CA LEU A 15 8.03 -10.76 -2.37
C LEU A 15 7.07 -9.96 -1.49
N GLY A 16 7.28 -10.05 -0.17
CA GLY A 16 6.63 -9.21 0.84
C GLY A 16 5.10 -9.26 0.83
N ASP A 17 4.51 -9.99 1.78
CA ASP A 17 3.05 -10.15 1.82
C ASP A 17 2.33 -9.02 2.53
N THR A 18 3.03 -8.30 3.42
CA THR A 18 2.49 -7.18 4.19
C THR A 18 3.29 -5.90 3.94
N TRP A 19 2.58 -4.82 3.62
CA TRP A 19 3.15 -3.54 3.25
C TRP A 19 2.65 -2.42 4.16
N ALA A 20 3.56 -1.77 4.88
CA ALA A 20 3.24 -0.54 5.59
C ALA A 20 3.19 0.63 4.60
N ILE A 21 2.09 1.39 4.60
CA ILE A 21 1.90 2.53 3.71
C ILE A 21 1.83 3.79 4.56
N VAL A 22 2.97 4.49 4.63
CA VAL A 22 3.11 5.73 5.39
C VAL A 22 2.41 6.88 4.68
N GLY A 23 1.59 7.62 5.42
CA GLY A 23 0.78 8.71 4.89
C GLY A 23 -0.59 8.28 4.35
N LEU A 24 -0.95 7.00 4.46
CA LEU A 24 -2.24 6.47 4.01
C LEU A 24 -3.38 6.91 4.94
N SER A 25 -4.33 7.65 4.38
CA SER A 25 -5.56 8.11 5.04
C SER A 25 -6.76 7.83 4.12
N SER A 26 -7.97 8.10 4.59
CA SER A 26 -9.21 7.99 3.79
C SER A 26 -9.34 9.03 2.66
N ASN A 27 -8.35 9.91 2.46
CA ASN A 27 -8.37 10.90 1.39
C ASN A 27 -8.00 10.28 0.04
N GLU A 28 -9.02 10.01 -0.78
CA GLU A 28 -8.91 9.38 -2.10
C GLU A 28 -8.07 10.19 -3.11
N ARG A 29 -7.90 11.51 -2.90
CA ARG A 29 -7.06 12.35 -3.77
C ARG A 29 -5.56 12.15 -3.54
N ARG A 30 -5.15 11.48 -2.46
CA ARG A 30 -3.72 11.21 -2.19
C ARG A 30 -3.28 9.98 -2.96
N ALA A 31 -2.09 10.06 -3.56
CA ALA A 31 -1.48 8.93 -4.30
C ALA A 31 -1.40 7.65 -3.45
N ALA A 32 -1.12 7.77 -2.14
CA ALA A 32 -1.09 6.64 -1.22
C ALA A 32 -2.39 5.82 -1.21
N TYR A 33 -3.55 6.46 -1.36
CA TYR A 33 -4.85 5.78 -1.37
C TYR A 33 -4.97 4.83 -2.58
N GLY A 34 -4.59 5.32 -3.77
CA GLY A 34 -4.59 4.50 -4.99
C GLY A 34 -3.49 3.43 -5.01
N VAL A 35 -2.30 3.75 -4.50
CA VAL A 35 -1.21 2.75 -4.37
C VAL A 35 -1.63 1.59 -3.46
N ALA A 36 -2.32 1.88 -2.36
CA ALA A 36 -2.82 0.86 -1.44
C ALA A 36 -3.85 -0.09 -2.10
N ASP A 37 -4.78 0.46 -2.88
CA ASP A 37 -5.75 -0.33 -3.66
C ASP A 37 -5.03 -1.23 -4.69
N VAL A 38 -4.04 -0.70 -5.41
CA VAL A 38 -3.24 -1.51 -6.35
C VAL A 38 -2.54 -2.67 -5.64
N LEU A 39 -1.92 -2.43 -4.49
CA LEU A 39 -1.25 -3.49 -3.72
C LEU A 39 -2.24 -4.57 -3.25
N GLN A 40 -3.43 -4.20 -2.80
CA GLN A 40 -4.47 -5.18 -2.44
C GLN A 40 -4.94 -6.02 -3.63
N ARG A 41 -5.02 -5.45 -4.85
CA ARG A 41 -5.33 -6.20 -6.08
C ARG A 41 -4.25 -7.23 -6.43
N TYR A 42 -3.01 -7.02 -5.99
CA TYR A 42 -1.93 -8.01 -6.05
C TYR A 42 -1.93 -8.99 -4.86
N GLY A 43 -3.00 -9.00 -4.05
CA GLY A 43 -3.15 -9.89 -2.90
C GLY A 43 -2.32 -9.49 -1.68
N LYS A 44 -1.74 -8.28 -1.67
CA LYS A 44 -0.92 -7.81 -0.55
C LYS A 44 -1.80 -7.28 0.58
N ARG A 45 -1.43 -7.64 1.80
CA ARG A 45 -1.98 -7.02 3.00
C ARG A 45 -1.37 -5.63 3.17
N ILE A 46 -2.20 -4.62 3.39
CA ILE A 46 -1.73 -3.24 3.63
C ILE A 46 -1.90 -2.86 5.10
N VAL A 47 -0.95 -2.10 5.63
CA VAL A 47 -0.98 -1.55 6.99
C VAL A 47 -0.93 -0.03 6.87
N PRO A 48 -2.07 0.68 7.03
CA PRO A 48 -2.10 2.13 6.98
C PRO A 48 -1.34 2.72 8.16
N VAL A 49 -0.35 3.58 7.88
CA VAL A 49 0.41 4.30 8.91
C VAL A 49 0.18 5.79 8.69
N HIS A 50 -0.57 6.43 9.60
CA HIS A 50 -0.93 7.83 9.52
C HIS A 50 -1.33 8.35 10.91
N PRO A 51 -1.01 9.61 11.28
CA PRO A 51 -1.29 10.13 12.62
C PRO A 51 -2.76 10.04 13.07
N LYS A 52 -3.69 10.08 12.12
CA LYS A 52 -5.14 9.94 12.40
C LYS A 52 -5.59 8.49 12.64
N ALA A 53 -4.75 7.50 12.33
CA ALA A 53 -5.01 6.07 12.47
C ALA A 53 -6.38 5.60 11.91
N GLU A 54 -6.80 6.21 10.79
CA GLU A 54 -8.08 5.89 10.14
C GLU A 54 -8.05 4.45 9.59
N THR A 55 -9.21 3.78 9.59
CA THR A 55 -9.37 2.54 8.82
C THR A 55 -9.44 2.88 7.34
N VAL A 56 -8.60 2.25 6.51
CA VAL A 56 -8.53 2.50 5.07
C VAL A 56 -8.52 1.17 4.34
N HIS A 57 -9.35 1.03 3.30
CA HIS A 57 -9.51 -0.22 2.54
C HIS A 57 -9.79 -1.46 3.40
N GLY A 58 -10.54 -1.27 4.49
CA GLY A 58 -10.88 -2.33 5.45
C GLY A 58 -9.76 -2.69 6.44
N GLU A 59 -8.57 -2.12 6.32
CA GLU A 59 -7.45 -2.37 7.24
C GLU A 59 -7.37 -1.29 8.33
N LYS A 60 -7.09 -1.74 9.56
CA LYS A 60 -6.94 -0.85 10.72
C LYS A 60 -5.73 0.06 10.55
N GLY A 61 -5.90 1.36 10.76
CA GLY A 61 -4.81 2.33 10.78
C GLY A 61 -4.02 2.35 12.08
N TYR A 62 -2.76 2.77 11.97
CA TYR A 62 -1.80 2.93 13.07
C TYR A 62 -1.14 4.31 13.01
N PRO A 63 -0.82 4.93 14.18
CA PRO A 63 -0.13 6.22 14.23
C PRO A 63 1.32 6.12 13.73
#